data_AF-A0A2A4IQI1-F1
#
_entry.id   AF-A0A2A4IQI1-F1
#
_cell.length_a   1.000
_cell.length_b   1.000
_cell.length_c   1.000
_cell.angle_alpha   90.00
_cell.angle_beta   90.00
_cell.angle_gamma   90.00
#
_symmetry.space_group_name_H-M   'P 1'
#
loop_
_entity.id
_entity.type
_entity.pdbx_description
1 polymer ?
#
loop_
_entity_poly.entity_id
_entity_poly.type
_entity_poly.pdbx_seq_one_letter_code
_entity_poly.pdbx_strand_id
1 'polypeptide(L)'
;MRKYLLLILFIISHAFILNAYESLNEVLKTPVNYNIHKGENTEKVFNAVRYINNNYSKESLKAKNIYSTSRIDIYLENELQVNDRDLHSIILETSKIYDMEEYLYGKLKGKLILLIMDINGGFTGDKPYMQGYSILDGLDEIKNDTDNIIFLDYINGWENIESVVNTIAHELHHVIHYSSLENKSTSSFDVWVDEALSEAAVIAYRGKVPKNRLDYYNTDSMYLITKGDYFVNWNQGYTVHKYATVSLFMYWLGIHSKNGFEIYKDIANAPEEYKGTYKAILYAANKNIKEFQDWSELYATWLKSNYKNDSKGIYGYKGLITTKPKIITTQYNCPMAPGSAIYVKGDFMSDDKLLRYAELGDDTYVVYNPDVNTKGKDRYLIVNSYFYGY
;
A
#
# COMPACT_ATOMS: atom_id res chain seq x y z
N MET A 1 21.30 -12.19 -38.58
CA MET A 1 20.26 -12.78 -37.70
C MET A 1 20.37 -12.37 -36.23
N ARG A 2 21.57 -12.24 -35.63
CA ARG A 2 21.74 -11.90 -34.19
C ARG A 2 21.31 -10.47 -33.78
N LYS A 3 21.34 -9.48 -34.69
CA LYS A 3 20.92 -8.08 -34.42
C LYS A 3 19.40 -7.87 -34.45
N TYR A 4 18.65 -8.68 -35.21
CA TYR A 4 17.18 -8.59 -35.25
C TYR A 4 16.52 -9.29 -34.05
N LEU A 5 17.16 -10.33 -33.50
CA LEU A 5 16.68 -11.02 -32.30
C LEU A 5 16.67 -10.09 -31.06
N LEU A 6 17.67 -9.22 -30.93
CA LEU A 6 17.78 -8.24 -29.84
C LEU A 6 16.72 -7.14 -29.94
N LEU A 7 16.36 -6.71 -31.16
CA LEU A 7 15.31 -5.71 -31.38
C LEU A 7 13.92 -6.28 -31.07
N ILE A 8 13.66 -7.53 -31.48
CA ILE A 8 12.41 -8.25 -31.19
C ILE A 8 12.26 -8.49 -29.67
N LEU A 9 13.33 -8.85 -28.97
CA LEU A 9 13.32 -9.02 -27.51
C LEU A 9 13.09 -7.71 -26.74
N PHE A 10 13.51 -6.56 -27.27
CA PHE A 10 13.29 -5.25 -26.66
C PHE A 10 11.85 -4.74 -26.84
N ILE A 11 11.25 -5.07 -27.99
CA ILE A 11 9.83 -4.77 -28.30
C ILE A 11 8.90 -5.64 -27.44
N ILE A 12 9.22 -6.92 -27.25
CA ILE A 12 8.41 -7.84 -26.45
C ILE A 12 8.38 -7.41 -24.96
N SER A 13 9.50 -6.98 -24.38
CA SER A 13 9.50 -6.49 -22.99
C SER A 13 8.75 -5.17 -22.80
N HIS A 14 8.76 -4.28 -23.79
CA HIS A 14 7.92 -3.06 -23.77
C HIS A 14 6.44 -3.37 -23.98
N ALA A 15 6.10 -4.35 -24.84
CA ALA A 15 4.72 -4.76 -25.09
C ALA A 15 4.04 -5.39 -23.85
N PHE A 16 4.78 -6.16 -23.03
CA PHE A 16 4.22 -6.69 -21.77
C PHE A 16 4.01 -5.62 -20.68
N ILE A 17 4.76 -4.51 -20.71
CA ILE A 17 4.64 -3.41 -19.72
C ILE A 17 3.51 -2.45 -20.13
N LEU A 18 3.37 -2.15 -21.43
CA LEU A 18 2.19 -1.47 -21.95
C LEU A 18 0.92 -2.29 -21.64
N ASN A 19 0.93 -3.61 -21.87
CA ASN A 19 -0.20 -4.49 -21.54
C ASN A 19 -0.67 -4.45 -20.06
N ALA A 20 0.24 -4.30 -19.09
CA ALA A 20 -0.10 -4.37 -17.66
C ALA A 20 -0.89 -3.16 -17.14
N TYR A 21 -0.61 -1.96 -17.67
CA TYR A 21 -1.38 -0.74 -17.40
C TYR A 21 -2.49 -0.54 -18.44
N GLU A 22 -2.36 -1.11 -19.64
CA GLU A 22 -3.36 -1.00 -20.71
C GLU A 22 -4.69 -1.67 -20.36
N SER A 23 -4.71 -2.85 -19.71
CA SER A 23 -5.97 -3.53 -19.34
C SER A 23 -6.78 -2.74 -18.30
N LEU A 24 -6.15 -2.20 -17.25
CA LEU A 24 -6.84 -1.31 -16.30
C LEU A 24 -7.21 0.03 -16.94
N ASN A 25 -6.36 0.55 -17.82
CA ASN A 25 -6.74 1.73 -18.59
C ASN A 25 -7.95 1.48 -19.48
N GLU A 26 -8.28 0.26 -19.91
CA GLU A 26 -9.54 0.02 -20.64
C GLU A 26 -10.77 0.33 -19.79
N VAL A 27 -10.73 0.00 -18.49
CA VAL A 27 -11.78 0.42 -17.53
C VAL A 27 -11.90 1.94 -17.51
N LEU A 28 -10.76 2.65 -17.42
CA LEU A 28 -10.71 4.11 -17.38
C LEU A 28 -10.91 4.81 -18.75
N LYS A 29 -10.74 4.09 -19.86
CA LYS A 29 -10.89 4.60 -21.25
C LYS A 29 -12.35 4.62 -21.69
N THR A 30 -13.22 3.85 -21.05
CA THR A 30 -14.66 3.92 -21.32
C THR A 30 -15.11 5.35 -21.01
N PRO A 31 -15.64 6.12 -21.98
CA PRO A 31 -16.05 7.49 -21.73
C PRO A 31 -17.24 7.50 -20.76
N VAL A 32 -16.96 7.65 -19.48
CA VAL A 32 -17.98 7.86 -18.45
C VAL A 32 -18.07 9.35 -18.20
N ASN A 33 -19.25 9.92 -18.41
CA ASN A 33 -19.50 11.30 -18.02
C ASN A 33 -19.82 11.34 -16.52
N TYR A 34 -18.84 11.77 -15.73
CA TYR A 34 -19.01 12.00 -14.30
C TYR A 34 -19.71 13.33 -14.09
N ASN A 35 -21.05 13.32 -14.15
CA ASN A 35 -21.83 14.53 -13.86
C ASN A 35 -21.64 14.92 -12.39
N ILE A 36 -21.05 16.08 -12.18
CA ILE A 36 -20.90 16.72 -10.87
C ILE A 36 -22.01 17.76 -10.76
N HIS A 37 -22.85 17.61 -9.75
CA HIS A 37 -23.94 18.53 -9.45
C HIS A 37 -23.62 19.30 -8.18
N LYS A 38 -24.08 20.56 -8.11
CA LYS A 38 -24.10 21.27 -6.83
C LYS A 38 -24.96 20.50 -5.85
N GLY A 39 -24.46 20.36 -4.64
CA GLY A 39 -25.18 19.74 -3.55
C GLY A 39 -26.40 20.57 -3.15
N GLU A 40 -27.31 19.95 -2.41
CA GLU A 40 -28.53 20.60 -1.93
C GLU A 40 -28.25 21.60 -0.80
N ASN A 41 -26.99 21.76 -0.37
CA ASN A 41 -26.59 22.51 0.82
C ASN A 41 -27.30 22.05 2.10
N THR A 42 -27.75 20.80 2.12
CA THR A 42 -28.32 20.16 3.31
C THR A 42 -27.22 19.97 4.36
N GLU A 43 -27.51 20.37 5.59
CA GLU A 43 -26.60 20.21 6.72
C GLU A 43 -26.85 18.85 7.38
N LYS A 44 -25.77 18.15 7.71
CA LYS A 44 -25.79 16.92 8.51
C LYS A 44 -24.77 17.00 9.64
N VAL A 45 -25.02 16.23 10.70
CA VAL A 45 -24.07 16.03 11.79
C VAL A 45 -23.31 14.74 11.53
N PHE A 46 -21.99 14.81 11.65
CA PHE A 46 -21.09 13.67 11.55
C PHE A 46 -20.33 13.48 12.85
N ASN A 47 -20.16 12.24 13.27
CA ASN A 47 -19.23 11.87 14.31
C ASN A 47 -17.88 11.56 13.67
N ALA A 48 -16.82 12.17 14.17
CA ALA A 48 -15.48 12.10 13.62
C ALA A 48 -14.41 12.07 14.71
N VAL A 49 -13.17 11.77 14.34
CA VAL A 49 -11.99 11.93 15.18
C VAL A 49 -11.18 13.11 14.69
N ARG A 50 -10.73 13.92 15.65
CA ARG A 50 -9.81 15.03 15.43
C ARG A 50 -8.61 14.93 16.34
N TYR A 51 -7.50 15.49 15.90
CA TYR A 51 -6.37 15.75 16.74
C TYR A 51 -6.50 17.13 17.38
N ILE A 52 -6.71 17.16 18.70
CA ILE A 52 -6.91 18.39 19.49
C ILE A 52 -6.10 18.27 20.78
N ASN A 53 -5.41 19.33 21.20
CA ASN A 53 -4.66 19.38 22.46
C ASN A 53 -3.67 18.21 22.65
N ASN A 54 -2.95 17.89 21.59
CA ASN A 54 -2.02 16.78 21.52
C ASN A 54 -2.63 15.36 21.68
N ASN A 55 -3.94 15.20 21.47
CA ASN A 55 -4.62 13.91 21.59
C ASN A 55 -5.71 13.72 20.52
N TYR A 56 -6.06 12.48 20.21
CA TYR A 56 -7.21 12.17 19.37
C TYR A 56 -8.49 12.21 20.20
N SER A 57 -9.42 13.10 19.83
CA SER A 57 -10.74 13.28 20.46
C SER A 57 -11.85 12.91 19.48
N LYS A 58 -12.96 12.40 20.02
CA LYS A 58 -14.19 12.15 19.27
C LYS A 58 -15.05 13.40 19.35
N GLU A 59 -15.50 13.87 18.19
CA GLU A 59 -16.27 15.11 18.08
C GLU A 59 -17.47 14.90 17.17
N SER A 60 -18.52 15.70 17.40
CA SER A 60 -19.62 15.86 16.46
C SER A 60 -19.49 17.19 15.73
N LEU A 61 -19.48 17.15 14.41
CA LEU A 61 -19.34 18.33 13.55
C LEU A 61 -20.52 18.46 12.61
N LYS A 62 -20.80 19.69 12.18
CA LYS A 62 -21.81 19.98 11.15
C LYS A 62 -21.13 20.22 9.81
N ALA A 63 -21.64 19.60 8.77
CA ALA A 63 -21.14 19.76 7.41
C ALA A 63 -22.28 19.89 6.40
N LYS A 64 -22.03 20.65 5.33
CA LYS A 64 -22.99 20.85 4.24
C LYS A 64 -22.63 20.01 3.03
N ASN A 65 -23.64 19.43 2.40
CA ASN A 65 -23.48 18.80 1.10
C ASN A 65 -23.24 19.89 0.03
N ILE A 66 -22.01 19.99 -0.44
CA ILE A 66 -21.59 21.04 -1.39
C ILE A 66 -21.60 20.55 -2.85
N TYR A 67 -21.35 19.27 -3.08
CA TYR A 67 -21.41 18.63 -4.39
C TYR A 67 -21.87 17.18 -4.28
N SER A 68 -22.40 16.64 -5.38
CA SER A 68 -22.78 15.24 -5.48
C SER A 68 -22.60 14.72 -6.90
N THR A 69 -22.29 13.43 -7.00
CA THR A 69 -22.39 12.62 -8.21
C THR A 69 -23.45 11.55 -8.00
N SER A 70 -23.63 10.66 -8.98
CA SER A 70 -24.50 9.48 -8.82
C SER A 70 -24.00 8.50 -7.76
N ARG A 71 -22.70 8.52 -7.41
CA ARG A 71 -22.06 7.54 -6.51
C ARG A 71 -21.42 8.17 -5.26
N ILE A 72 -21.14 9.46 -5.28
CA ILE A 72 -20.37 10.15 -4.25
C ILE A 72 -21.11 11.41 -3.81
N ASP A 73 -21.29 11.59 -2.51
CA ASP A 73 -21.73 12.86 -1.93
C ASP A 73 -20.54 13.53 -1.22
N ILE A 74 -20.37 14.82 -1.43
CA ILE A 74 -19.26 15.60 -0.89
C ILE A 74 -19.80 16.54 0.17
N TYR A 75 -19.32 16.38 1.40
CA TYR A 75 -19.65 17.21 2.53
C TYR A 75 -18.43 18.04 2.93
N LEU A 76 -18.64 19.32 3.21
CA LEU A 76 -17.63 20.23 3.73
C LEU A 76 -18.09 20.69 5.11
N GLU A 77 -17.21 20.53 6.11
CA GLU A 77 -17.42 21.09 7.43
C GLU A 77 -17.76 22.59 7.34
N ASN A 78 -18.73 23.01 8.15
CA ASN A 78 -19.15 24.39 8.22
C ASN A 78 -17.95 25.32 8.48
N GLU A 79 -17.99 26.51 7.90
CA GLU A 79 -16.95 27.57 8.03
C GLU A 79 -15.65 27.32 7.25
N LEU A 80 -15.42 26.11 6.73
CA LEU A 80 -14.31 25.84 5.80
C LEU A 80 -14.61 26.34 4.38
N GLN A 81 -13.54 26.61 3.61
CA GLN A 81 -13.63 27.08 2.22
C GLN A 81 -12.62 26.39 1.32
N VAL A 82 -13.07 25.48 0.45
CA VAL A 82 -12.19 24.81 -0.51
C VAL A 82 -12.19 25.53 -1.86
N ASN A 83 -11.07 25.42 -2.58
CA ASN A 83 -11.01 25.89 -3.96
C ASN A 83 -11.89 25.01 -4.86
N ASP A 84 -12.91 25.61 -5.49
CA ASP A 84 -13.86 24.88 -6.34
C ASP A 84 -13.18 24.12 -7.49
N ARG A 85 -12.11 24.67 -8.10
CA ARG A 85 -11.41 24.01 -9.21
C ARG A 85 -10.72 22.73 -8.74
N ASP A 86 -9.99 22.84 -7.64
CA ASP A 86 -9.22 21.72 -7.09
C ASP A 86 -10.18 20.63 -6.60
N LEU A 87 -11.29 21.02 -5.95
CA LEU A 87 -12.31 20.09 -5.53
C LEU A 87 -12.97 19.35 -6.72
N HIS A 88 -13.31 20.06 -7.80
CA HIS A 88 -13.83 19.39 -8.99
C HIS A 88 -12.82 18.38 -9.56
N SER A 89 -11.53 18.72 -9.58
CA SER A 89 -10.48 17.79 -10.00
C SER A 89 -10.43 16.55 -9.10
N ILE A 90 -10.52 16.73 -7.78
CA ILE A 90 -10.52 15.63 -6.81
C ILE A 90 -11.75 14.74 -7.01
N ILE A 91 -12.94 15.32 -7.22
CA ILE A 91 -14.19 14.55 -7.45
C ILE A 91 -14.08 13.72 -8.73
N LEU A 92 -13.53 14.29 -9.81
CA LEU A 92 -13.34 13.59 -11.08
C LEU A 92 -12.36 12.41 -10.91
N GLU A 93 -11.20 12.64 -10.28
CA GLU A 93 -10.24 11.55 -10.05
C GLU A 93 -10.80 10.49 -9.10
N THR A 94 -11.52 10.90 -8.05
CA THR A 94 -12.19 9.95 -7.15
C THR A 94 -13.19 9.08 -7.91
N SER A 95 -13.96 9.65 -8.84
CA SER A 95 -14.94 8.87 -9.60
C SER A 95 -14.28 7.81 -10.49
N LYS A 96 -13.12 8.11 -11.07
CA LYS A 96 -12.30 7.14 -11.83
C LYS A 96 -11.74 6.05 -10.93
N ILE A 97 -11.18 6.44 -9.78
CA ILE A 97 -10.66 5.49 -8.78
C ILE A 97 -11.79 4.56 -8.33
N TYR A 98 -12.97 5.09 -8.05
CA TYR A 98 -14.12 4.31 -7.63
C TYR A 98 -14.49 3.22 -8.64
N ASP A 99 -14.57 3.56 -9.93
CA ASP A 99 -14.89 2.56 -10.96
C ASP A 99 -13.80 1.47 -11.07
N MET A 100 -12.53 1.84 -10.91
CA MET A 100 -11.42 0.90 -10.94
C MET A 100 -11.39 0.00 -9.68
N GLU A 101 -11.62 0.57 -8.50
CA GLU A 101 -11.71 -0.20 -7.25
C GLU A 101 -12.88 -1.18 -7.29
N GLU A 102 -14.05 -0.77 -7.80
CA GLU A 102 -15.16 -1.70 -7.97
C GLU A 102 -14.86 -2.84 -8.95
N TYR A 103 -14.10 -2.53 -10.01
CA TYR A 103 -13.68 -3.54 -10.99
C TYR A 103 -12.74 -4.59 -10.38
N LEU A 104 -11.84 -4.15 -9.48
CA LEU A 104 -10.83 -5.00 -8.84
C LEU A 104 -11.38 -5.75 -7.62
N TYR A 105 -12.15 -5.07 -6.77
CA TYR A 105 -12.48 -5.54 -5.41
C TYR A 105 -13.97 -5.75 -5.18
N GLY A 106 -14.83 -5.25 -6.06
CA GLY A 106 -16.28 -5.42 -5.98
C GLY A 106 -17.03 -4.16 -5.58
N LYS A 107 -18.37 -4.23 -5.62
CA LYS A 107 -19.23 -3.04 -5.53
C LYS A 107 -19.47 -2.59 -4.10
N LEU A 108 -19.38 -1.28 -3.87
CA LEU A 108 -19.88 -0.66 -2.64
C LEU A 108 -21.42 -0.60 -2.68
N LYS A 109 -22.07 -0.99 -1.59
CA LYS A 109 -23.51 -0.82 -1.43
C LYS A 109 -23.82 0.59 -0.95
N GLY A 110 -24.54 1.37 -1.76
CA GLY A 110 -24.91 2.76 -1.45
C GLY A 110 -23.93 3.77 -2.04
N LYS A 111 -24.04 5.02 -1.60
CA LYS A 111 -23.10 6.08 -1.99
C LYS A 111 -21.92 6.15 -1.03
N LEU A 112 -20.79 6.60 -1.55
CA LEU A 112 -19.65 7.06 -0.75
C LEU A 112 -19.88 8.50 -0.30
N ILE A 113 -19.48 8.81 0.92
CA ILE A 113 -19.38 10.18 1.43
C ILE A 113 -17.90 10.55 1.53
N LEU A 114 -17.53 11.66 0.90
CA LEU A 114 -16.27 12.35 1.18
C LEU A 114 -16.57 13.51 2.13
N LEU A 115 -16.10 13.41 3.38
CA LEU A 115 -16.23 14.47 4.37
C LEU A 115 -14.91 15.22 4.51
N ILE A 116 -14.89 16.46 4.02
CA ILE A 116 -13.75 17.36 4.13
C ILE A 116 -13.89 18.16 5.43
N MET A 117 -12.91 18.02 6.32
CA MET A 117 -12.92 18.59 7.66
C MET A 117 -11.51 18.92 8.15
N ASP A 118 -11.39 19.72 9.20
CA ASP A 118 -10.09 19.96 9.86
C ASP A 118 -9.76 18.84 10.87
N ILE A 119 -9.22 17.73 10.37
CA ILE A 119 -8.85 16.58 11.20
C ILE A 119 -7.78 16.99 12.23
N ASN A 120 -6.87 17.88 11.86
CA ASN A 120 -5.70 18.19 12.70
C ASN A 120 -5.91 19.41 13.62
N GLY A 121 -7.13 19.94 13.72
CA GLY A 121 -7.50 20.98 14.69
C GLY A 121 -6.66 22.26 14.56
N GLY A 122 -6.31 22.65 13.32
CA GLY A 122 -5.47 23.79 13.01
C GLY A 122 -3.96 23.58 13.29
N PHE A 123 -3.55 22.36 13.65
CA PHE A 123 -2.14 22.04 13.87
C PHE A 123 -1.36 22.10 12.55
N THR A 124 -0.34 22.95 12.53
CA THR A 124 0.60 23.11 11.41
C THR A 124 2.03 22.91 11.96
N GLY A 125 2.58 21.69 11.83
CA GLY A 125 3.89 21.36 12.39
C GLY A 125 4.27 19.88 12.25
N ASP A 126 5.43 19.50 12.79
CA ASP A 126 5.90 18.10 12.80
C ASP A 126 5.11 17.26 13.82
N LYS A 127 4.00 16.67 13.35
CA LYS A 127 3.19 15.59 13.96
C LYS A 127 2.22 15.96 15.09
N PRO A 128 1.13 15.17 15.21
CA PRO A 128 0.70 14.07 14.34
C PRO A 128 -0.03 14.58 13.10
N TYR A 129 0.11 13.76 12.07
CA TYR A 129 -0.16 14.10 10.68
C TYR A 129 -1.12 13.07 10.13
N MET A 130 -2.37 13.46 9.88
CA MET A 130 -3.40 12.60 9.29
C MET A 130 -3.99 13.34 8.08
N GLN A 131 -3.81 12.79 6.88
CA GLN A 131 -4.38 13.36 5.64
C GLN A 131 -5.83 12.91 5.42
N GLY A 132 -6.20 11.77 6.01
CA GLY A 132 -7.53 11.21 5.94
C GLY A 132 -7.57 9.85 6.63
N TYR A 133 -8.78 9.33 6.79
CA TYR A 133 -9.04 8.00 7.33
C TYR A 133 -10.45 7.54 6.91
N SER A 134 -10.68 6.23 6.97
CA SER A 134 -12.00 5.60 6.95
C SER A 134 -12.30 4.96 8.31
N ILE A 135 -13.58 4.83 8.67
CA ILE A 135 -13.96 4.22 9.97
C ILE A 135 -14.05 2.71 9.81
N LEU A 136 -12.95 1.97 10.03
CA LEU A 136 -12.98 0.51 10.09
C LEU A 136 -11.98 -0.06 11.11
N ASP A 137 -12.53 -0.88 12.03
CA ASP A 137 -11.93 -1.68 13.12
C ASP A 137 -11.08 -0.95 14.20
N GLY A 138 -11.52 -1.07 15.46
CA GLY A 138 -10.88 -0.45 16.65
C GLY A 138 -11.50 0.87 17.13
N LEU A 139 -12.46 1.43 16.37
CA LEU A 139 -13.24 2.62 16.72
C LEU A 139 -14.76 2.32 16.70
N ASP A 140 -15.19 1.22 17.36
CA ASP A 140 -16.60 0.82 17.58
C ASP A 140 -17.52 1.95 18.16
N GLU A 141 -16.91 3.08 18.49
CA GLU A 141 -17.50 4.23 19.13
C GLU A 141 -17.78 5.43 18.20
N ILE A 142 -17.36 5.41 16.92
CA ILE A 142 -17.72 6.46 15.95
C ILE A 142 -18.83 5.96 15.05
N LYS A 143 -20.08 6.29 15.38
CA LYS A 143 -21.26 5.85 14.64
C LYS A 143 -21.82 6.99 13.81
N ASN A 144 -21.93 6.77 12.50
CA ASN A 144 -22.65 7.64 11.59
C ASN A 144 -23.82 6.85 10.96
N ASP A 145 -24.70 7.53 10.22
CA ASP A 145 -25.82 6.88 9.51
C ASP A 145 -25.36 5.86 8.44
N THR A 146 -24.09 5.96 8.03
CA THR A 146 -23.41 5.03 7.12
C THR A 146 -21.93 4.95 7.47
N ASP A 147 -21.32 3.80 7.21
CA ASP A 147 -19.87 3.58 7.35
C ASP A 147 -19.11 3.88 6.05
N ASN A 148 -19.83 4.20 4.95
CA ASN A 148 -19.24 4.53 3.65
C ASN A 148 -18.71 5.96 3.63
N ILE A 149 -17.83 6.31 4.58
CA ILE A 149 -17.31 7.66 4.77
C ILE A 149 -15.79 7.63 4.73
N ILE A 150 -15.22 8.49 3.89
CA ILE A 150 -13.81 8.86 3.97
C ILE A 150 -13.74 10.29 4.53
N PHE A 151 -13.01 10.43 5.62
CA PHE A 151 -12.70 11.70 6.26
C PHE A 151 -11.41 12.22 5.64
N LEU A 152 -11.41 13.45 5.14
CA LEU A 152 -10.27 14.08 4.48
C LEU A 152 -9.92 15.35 5.23
N ASP A 153 -8.62 15.51 5.54
CA ASP A 153 -8.14 16.72 6.16
C ASP A 153 -8.17 17.88 5.16
N TYR A 154 -8.67 19.04 5.58
CA TYR A 154 -8.82 20.24 4.75
C TYR A 154 -7.48 20.97 4.51
N ILE A 155 -6.51 20.82 5.41
CA ILE A 155 -5.23 21.57 5.36
C ILE A 155 -4.17 20.69 4.69
N ASN A 156 -4.01 19.47 5.20
CA ASN A 156 -2.92 18.59 4.85
C ASN A 156 -3.21 17.86 3.53
N GLY A 157 -2.26 17.95 2.61
CA GLY A 157 -2.36 17.34 1.29
C GLY A 157 -2.98 18.24 0.22
N TRP A 158 -3.73 19.28 0.57
CA TRP A 158 -4.37 20.16 -0.43
C TRP A 158 -3.38 21.03 -1.21
N GLU A 159 -2.18 21.25 -0.69
CA GLU A 159 -1.06 21.84 -1.45
C GLU A 159 -0.59 20.95 -2.63
N ASN A 160 -0.93 19.65 -2.58
CA ASN A 160 -0.64 18.68 -3.62
C ASN A 160 -1.83 17.73 -3.82
N ILE A 161 -2.71 18.06 -4.77
CA ILE A 161 -3.88 17.26 -5.15
C ILE A 161 -3.54 15.77 -5.35
N GLU A 162 -2.34 15.42 -5.84
CA GLU A 162 -1.96 14.01 -5.98
C GLU A 162 -1.94 13.26 -4.64
N SER A 163 -1.54 13.94 -3.56
CA SER A 163 -1.55 13.39 -2.20
C SER A 163 -2.97 13.08 -1.74
N VAL A 164 -3.90 14.03 -1.88
CA VAL A 164 -5.31 13.84 -1.52
C VAL A 164 -5.92 12.68 -2.31
N VAL A 165 -5.66 12.64 -3.62
CA VAL A 165 -6.16 11.57 -4.49
C VAL A 165 -5.57 10.20 -4.12
N ASN A 166 -4.30 10.14 -3.70
CA ASN A 166 -3.69 8.90 -3.21
C ASN A 166 -4.33 8.45 -1.88
N THR A 167 -4.58 9.39 -0.96
CA THR A 167 -5.31 9.09 0.28
C THR A 167 -6.70 8.56 -0.01
N ILE A 168 -7.45 9.18 -0.93
CA ILE A 168 -8.78 8.69 -1.31
C ILE A 168 -8.71 7.29 -1.90
N ALA A 169 -7.76 7.00 -2.79
CA ALA A 169 -7.60 5.65 -3.35
C ALA A 169 -7.28 4.61 -2.27
N HIS A 170 -6.41 4.95 -1.31
CA HIS A 170 -6.08 4.10 -0.18
C HIS A 170 -7.31 3.84 0.72
N GLU A 171 -8.01 4.89 1.15
CA GLU A 171 -9.16 4.76 2.06
C GLU A 171 -10.41 4.18 1.40
N LEU A 172 -10.59 4.38 0.09
CA LEU A 172 -11.71 3.79 -0.64
C LEU A 172 -11.59 2.26 -0.70
N HIS A 173 -10.37 1.73 -0.78
CA HIS A 173 -10.14 0.30 -0.69
C HIS A 173 -10.71 -0.26 0.62
N HIS A 174 -10.33 0.34 1.75
CA HIS A 174 -10.85 -0.03 3.07
C HIS A 174 -12.37 -0.02 3.10
N VAL A 175 -13.00 1.08 2.65
CA VAL A 175 -14.46 1.19 2.59
C VAL A 175 -15.10 0.07 1.77
N ILE A 176 -14.59 -0.23 0.57
CA ILE A 176 -15.13 -1.29 -0.29
C ILE A 176 -14.92 -2.66 0.34
N HIS A 177 -13.68 -2.96 0.75
CA HIS A 177 -13.29 -4.26 1.27
C HIS A 177 -14.16 -4.63 2.48
N TYR A 178 -14.23 -3.78 3.50
CA TYR A 178 -15.00 -4.07 4.71
C TYR A 178 -16.52 -4.02 4.48
N SER A 179 -17.02 -3.26 3.51
CA SER A 179 -18.44 -3.30 3.15
C SER A 179 -18.88 -4.67 2.57
N SER A 180 -17.92 -5.43 2.05
CA SER A 180 -18.15 -6.75 1.46
C SER A 180 -18.08 -7.90 2.48
N LEU A 181 -17.53 -7.65 3.67
CA LEU A 181 -17.37 -8.66 4.71
C LEU A 181 -18.69 -8.98 5.39
N GLU A 182 -19.10 -10.25 5.37
CA GLU A 182 -20.30 -10.73 6.08
C GLU A 182 -20.17 -10.63 7.61
N ASN A 183 -18.94 -10.75 8.12
CA ASN A 183 -18.59 -10.54 9.53
C ASN A 183 -17.43 -9.53 9.60
N LYS A 184 -17.68 -8.34 10.16
CA LYS A 184 -16.71 -7.26 10.33
C LYS A 184 -15.68 -7.53 11.46
N SER A 185 -15.20 -8.77 11.62
CA SER A 185 -14.21 -9.07 12.66
C SER A 185 -12.79 -8.98 12.10
N THR A 186 -11.98 -8.06 12.64
CA THR A 186 -10.52 -7.95 12.44
C THR A 186 -9.74 -9.25 12.60
N SER A 187 -10.27 -10.22 13.33
CA SER A 187 -9.51 -11.42 13.72
C SER A 187 -9.22 -12.40 12.58
N SER A 188 -9.89 -12.27 11.43
CA SER A 188 -9.68 -13.12 10.26
C SER A 188 -8.71 -12.54 9.22
N PHE A 189 -8.15 -11.34 9.43
CA PHE A 189 -7.32 -10.64 8.44
C PHE A 189 -5.93 -10.33 8.99
N ASP A 190 -4.91 -10.59 8.17
CA ASP A 190 -3.57 -10.08 8.40
C ASP A 190 -3.59 -8.57 8.11
N VAL A 191 -3.43 -7.71 9.14
CA VAL A 191 -3.44 -6.24 9.00
C VAL A 191 -2.57 -5.76 7.84
N TRP A 192 -1.40 -6.37 7.66
CA TRP A 192 -0.51 -5.97 6.57
C TRP A 192 -1.06 -6.27 5.18
N VAL A 193 -1.89 -7.31 5.02
CA VAL A 193 -2.50 -7.67 3.73
C VAL A 193 -3.57 -6.67 3.36
N ASP A 194 -4.35 -6.22 4.34
CA ASP A 194 -5.34 -5.16 4.14
C ASP A 194 -4.66 -3.85 3.68
N GLU A 195 -3.64 -3.42 4.41
CA GLU A 195 -2.82 -2.25 4.04
C GLU A 195 -2.08 -2.43 2.69
N ALA A 196 -1.67 -3.66 2.36
CA ALA A 196 -1.07 -3.97 1.07
C ALA A 196 -2.06 -3.74 -0.08
N LEU A 197 -3.31 -4.15 0.08
CA LEU A 197 -4.34 -3.95 -0.93
C LEU A 197 -4.74 -2.47 -1.05
N SER A 198 -4.75 -1.71 0.04
CA SER A 198 -4.94 -0.26 0.00
C SER A 198 -3.79 0.47 -0.71
N GLU A 199 -2.53 0.07 -0.51
CA GLU A 199 -1.42 0.61 -1.32
C GLU A 199 -1.48 0.12 -2.78
N ALA A 200 -1.99 -1.09 -3.03
CA ALA A 200 -2.19 -1.63 -4.38
C ALA A 200 -3.25 -0.84 -5.16
N ALA A 201 -4.30 -0.33 -4.52
CA ALA A 201 -5.29 0.58 -5.10
C ALA A 201 -4.62 1.85 -5.67
N VAL A 202 -3.74 2.47 -4.87
CA VAL A 202 -2.95 3.65 -5.30
C VAL A 202 -2.06 3.28 -6.49
N ILE A 203 -1.37 2.14 -6.43
CA ILE A 203 -0.44 1.69 -7.47
C ILE A 203 -1.18 1.38 -8.78
N ALA A 204 -2.32 0.67 -8.71
CA ALA A 204 -3.13 0.32 -9.86
C ALA A 204 -3.61 1.59 -10.58
N TYR A 205 -4.13 2.55 -9.80
CA TYR A 205 -4.61 3.82 -10.32
C TYR A 205 -3.48 4.63 -11.00
N ARG A 206 -2.33 4.73 -10.33
CA ARG A 206 -1.19 5.54 -10.82
C ARG A 206 -0.36 4.83 -11.88
N GLY A 207 -0.45 3.52 -11.98
CA GLY A 207 0.43 2.67 -12.79
C GLY A 207 1.90 2.63 -12.30
N LYS A 208 2.19 3.19 -11.13
CA LYS A 208 3.56 3.36 -10.59
C LYS A 208 3.55 3.46 -9.07
N VAL A 209 4.69 3.15 -8.45
CA VAL A 209 4.94 3.41 -7.02
C VAL A 209 4.90 4.92 -6.76
N PRO A 210 4.18 5.40 -5.73
CA PRO A 210 4.24 6.80 -5.33
C PRO A 210 5.67 7.23 -4.97
N LYS A 211 6.09 8.42 -5.41
CA LYS A 211 7.49 8.87 -5.31
C LYS A 211 8.00 8.88 -3.87
N ASN A 212 7.17 9.34 -2.92
CA ASN A 212 7.51 9.38 -1.50
C ASN A 212 7.79 7.98 -0.90
N ARG A 213 7.13 6.92 -1.39
CA ARG A 213 7.38 5.54 -0.95
C ARG A 213 8.75 5.06 -1.41
N LEU A 214 9.07 5.28 -2.69
CA LEU A 214 10.37 4.94 -3.26
C LEU A 214 11.51 5.75 -2.63
N ASP A 215 11.31 7.06 -2.47
CA ASP A 215 12.29 7.94 -1.82
C ASP A 215 12.55 7.50 -0.39
N TYR A 216 11.51 7.17 0.38
CA TYR A 216 11.67 6.70 1.75
C TYR A 216 12.43 5.37 1.79
N TYR A 217 12.10 4.39 0.93
CA TYR A 217 12.83 3.13 0.86
C TYR A 217 14.32 3.34 0.57
N ASN A 218 14.64 4.21 -0.39
CA ASN A 218 16.01 4.45 -0.83
C ASN A 218 16.84 5.29 0.14
N THR A 219 16.19 6.24 0.83
CA THR A 219 16.87 7.09 1.82
C THR A 219 16.96 6.42 3.18
N ASP A 220 15.92 5.66 3.56
CA ASP A 220 15.71 5.02 4.85
C ASP A 220 16.23 5.90 6.00
N SER A 221 15.68 7.11 6.07
CA SER A 221 16.20 8.21 6.90
C SER A 221 16.25 7.87 8.39
N MET A 222 15.39 6.96 8.85
CA MET A 222 15.31 6.48 10.23
C MET A 222 16.00 5.12 10.45
N TYR A 223 16.60 4.54 9.41
CA TYR A 223 17.23 3.21 9.44
C TYR A 223 16.29 2.07 9.86
N LEU A 224 14.98 2.21 9.66
CA LEU A 224 14.01 1.20 10.10
C LEU A 224 14.04 -0.01 9.15
N ILE A 225 14.14 0.23 7.85
CA ILE A 225 14.23 -0.82 6.83
C ILE A 225 15.59 -1.53 6.94
N THR A 226 16.67 -0.77 7.14
CA THR A 226 18.02 -1.32 7.35
C THR A 226 18.09 -2.22 8.58
N LYS A 227 17.31 -1.92 9.63
CA LYS A 227 17.18 -2.74 10.84
C LYS A 227 16.21 -3.91 10.70
N GLY A 228 15.68 -4.14 9.50
CA GLY A 228 14.81 -5.27 9.20
C GLY A 228 13.36 -5.08 9.59
N ASP A 229 12.89 -3.86 9.87
CA ASP A 229 11.46 -3.61 10.05
C ASP A 229 10.80 -3.45 8.66
N TYR A 230 10.03 -4.45 8.26
CA TYR A 230 9.36 -4.57 6.97
C TYR A 230 7.85 -4.72 7.18
N PHE A 231 7.09 -4.70 6.08
CA PHE A 231 5.63 -4.64 6.09
C PHE A 231 4.89 -5.80 6.75
N VAL A 232 5.48 -6.89 7.24
CA VAL A 232 4.68 -7.97 7.86
C VAL A 232 4.21 -7.58 9.26
N ASN A 233 5.05 -6.90 10.05
CA ASN A 233 4.77 -6.62 11.45
C ASN A 233 4.23 -5.20 11.63
N TRP A 234 2.94 -5.04 11.93
CA TRP A 234 2.30 -3.73 12.14
C TRP A 234 2.10 -3.35 13.61
N ASN A 235 2.56 -4.18 14.54
CA ASN A 235 2.15 -4.11 15.95
C ASN A 235 2.77 -2.93 16.74
N GLN A 236 3.68 -2.14 16.17
CA GLN A 236 4.37 -1.02 16.85
C GLN A 236 4.85 0.08 15.90
N GLY A 237 4.85 1.32 16.40
CA GLY A 237 5.70 2.42 15.94
C GLY A 237 5.27 3.19 14.69
N TYR A 238 6.20 3.96 14.13
CA TYR A 238 6.05 4.64 12.84
C TYR A 238 5.80 3.61 11.73
N THR A 239 4.89 3.91 10.79
CA THR A 239 4.49 2.96 9.74
C THR A 239 4.98 3.33 8.34
N VAL A 240 5.63 4.49 8.18
CA VAL A 240 6.04 5.02 6.86
C VAL A 240 6.93 4.05 6.08
N HIS A 241 7.84 3.35 6.76
CA HIS A 241 8.68 2.32 6.12
C HIS A 241 7.91 1.06 5.73
N LYS A 242 6.85 0.71 6.47
CA LYS A 242 5.97 -0.42 6.16
C LYS A 242 5.20 -0.13 4.88
N TYR A 243 4.62 1.07 4.77
CA TYR A 243 4.02 1.55 3.52
C TYR A 243 5.03 1.57 2.37
N ALA A 244 6.26 2.03 2.60
CA ALA A 244 7.30 2.03 1.55
C ALA A 244 7.64 0.62 1.04
N THR A 245 7.83 -0.33 1.96
CA THR A 245 8.20 -1.71 1.62
C THR A 245 7.03 -2.48 0.98
N VAL A 246 5.79 -2.31 1.49
CA VAL A 246 4.62 -2.98 0.93
C VAL A 246 4.26 -2.43 -0.46
N SER A 247 4.36 -1.11 -0.66
CA SER A 247 4.17 -0.49 -1.97
C SER A 247 5.10 -1.10 -3.03
N LEU A 248 6.38 -1.29 -2.69
CA LEU A 248 7.36 -1.90 -3.58
C LEU A 248 7.05 -3.37 -3.88
N PHE A 249 6.60 -4.12 -2.87
CA PHE A 249 6.20 -5.51 -3.03
C PHE A 249 4.98 -5.65 -3.94
N MET A 250 3.93 -4.88 -3.69
CA MET A 250 2.70 -4.92 -4.51
C MET A 250 2.98 -4.46 -5.94
N TYR A 251 3.76 -3.40 -6.12
CA TYR A 251 4.18 -2.99 -7.47
C TYR A 251 4.98 -4.07 -8.20
N TRP A 252 5.90 -4.74 -7.51
CA TRP A 252 6.64 -5.87 -8.07
C TRP A 252 5.70 -6.99 -8.53
N LEU A 253 4.70 -7.37 -7.72
CA LEU A 253 3.68 -8.35 -8.10
C LEU A 253 2.97 -7.92 -9.39
N GLY A 254 2.48 -6.68 -9.42
CA GLY A 254 1.77 -6.12 -10.56
C GLY A 254 2.57 -6.12 -11.86
N ILE A 255 3.82 -5.62 -11.83
CA ILE A 255 4.63 -5.52 -13.04
C ILE A 255 5.12 -6.88 -13.55
N HIS A 256 5.25 -7.90 -12.70
CA HIS A 256 5.68 -9.25 -13.12
C HIS A 256 4.53 -10.19 -13.45
N SER A 257 3.32 -9.83 -13.08
CA SER A 257 2.13 -10.57 -13.41
C SER A 257 1.84 -10.59 -14.92
N LYS A 258 1.41 -11.74 -15.44
CA LYS A 258 0.95 -11.87 -16.84
C LYS A 258 -0.32 -11.06 -17.15
N ASN A 259 -1.13 -10.73 -16.13
CA ASN A 259 -2.31 -9.84 -16.24
C ASN A 259 -2.08 -8.46 -15.60
N GLY A 260 -0.81 -8.09 -15.36
CA GLY A 260 -0.48 -6.78 -14.80
C GLY A 260 -1.05 -6.58 -13.39
N PHE A 261 -1.52 -5.37 -13.12
CA PHE A 261 -2.12 -5.01 -11.83
C PHE A 261 -3.50 -5.68 -11.59
N GLU A 262 -4.08 -6.38 -12.57
CA GLU A 262 -5.25 -7.23 -12.31
C GLU A 262 -4.92 -8.43 -11.40
N ILE A 263 -3.65 -8.71 -11.12
CA ILE A 263 -3.28 -9.67 -10.06
C ILE A 263 -3.94 -9.31 -8.72
N TYR A 264 -4.20 -8.04 -8.44
CA TYR A 264 -4.87 -7.62 -7.21
C TYR A 264 -6.32 -8.10 -7.13
N LYS A 265 -7.00 -8.22 -8.28
CA LYS A 265 -8.32 -8.87 -8.38
C LYS A 265 -8.23 -10.35 -8.07
N ASP A 266 -7.15 -11.02 -8.48
CA ASP A 266 -6.92 -12.43 -8.14
C ASP A 266 -6.63 -12.64 -6.64
N ILE A 267 -6.02 -11.66 -5.98
CA ILE A 267 -5.82 -11.68 -4.52
C ILE A 267 -7.18 -11.52 -3.81
N ALA A 268 -7.98 -10.54 -4.21
CA ALA A 268 -9.28 -10.26 -3.63
C ALA A 268 -10.29 -11.41 -3.82
N ASN A 269 -10.19 -12.11 -4.95
CA ASN A 269 -11.04 -13.24 -5.30
C ASN A 269 -10.35 -14.60 -5.06
N ALA A 270 -9.35 -14.66 -4.18
CA ALA A 270 -8.75 -15.91 -3.75
C ALA A 270 -9.79 -16.83 -3.07
N PRO A 271 -9.52 -18.15 -2.98
CA PRO A 271 -10.34 -19.07 -2.18
C PRO A 271 -10.62 -18.53 -0.78
N GLU A 272 -11.82 -18.80 -0.26
CA GLU A 272 -12.33 -18.22 0.98
C GLU A 272 -11.37 -18.42 2.16
N GLU A 273 -10.75 -19.59 2.26
CA GLU A 273 -9.78 -19.94 3.31
C GLU A 273 -8.45 -19.18 3.22
N TYR A 274 -8.20 -18.44 2.14
CA TYR A 274 -7.00 -17.64 1.91
C TYR A 274 -7.26 -16.13 2.01
N LYS A 275 -8.51 -15.70 1.83
CA LYS A 275 -8.87 -14.28 1.82
C LYS A 275 -8.36 -13.58 3.07
N GLY A 276 -7.82 -12.39 2.88
CA GLY A 276 -7.29 -11.60 3.99
C GLY A 276 -5.96 -12.06 4.56
N THR A 277 -5.32 -13.09 3.99
CA THR A 277 -4.05 -13.62 4.48
C THR A 277 -2.99 -13.62 3.39
N TYR A 278 -1.72 -13.78 3.79
CA TYR A 278 -0.60 -13.94 2.85
C TYR A 278 -0.82 -15.06 1.80
N LYS A 279 -1.68 -16.06 2.09
CA LYS A 279 -1.99 -17.15 1.17
C LYS A 279 -2.72 -16.67 -0.07
N ALA A 280 -3.54 -15.61 0.02
CA ALA A 280 -4.20 -15.03 -1.15
C ALA A 280 -3.17 -14.41 -2.12
N ILE A 281 -2.14 -13.76 -1.56
CA ILE A 281 -1.03 -13.20 -2.34
C ILE A 281 -0.22 -14.32 -3.00
N LEU A 282 0.15 -15.37 -2.25
CA LEU A 282 0.87 -16.52 -2.81
C LEU A 282 0.05 -17.21 -3.92
N TYR A 283 -1.26 -17.39 -3.71
CA TYR A 283 -2.18 -17.94 -4.71
C TYR A 283 -2.16 -17.13 -6.01
N ALA A 284 -2.31 -15.80 -5.93
CA ALA A 284 -2.32 -14.93 -7.09
C ALA A 284 -0.96 -14.88 -7.81
N ALA A 285 0.15 -14.89 -7.05
CA ALA A 285 1.50 -14.95 -7.58
C ALA A 285 1.76 -16.27 -8.33
N ASN A 286 1.33 -17.41 -7.76
CA ASN A 286 1.42 -18.73 -8.38
C ASN A 286 0.63 -18.80 -9.70
N LYS A 287 -0.56 -18.20 -9.72
CA LYS A 287 -1.41 -18.14 -10.91
C LYS A 287 -0.81 -17.31 -12.05
N ASN A 288 -0.15 -16.19 -11.73
CA ASN A 288 0.14 -15.16 -12.73
C ASN A 288 1.60 -14.82 -12.99
N ILE A 289 2.53 -15.18 -12.11
CA ILE A 289 3.96 -14.86 -12.26
C ILE A 289 4.73 -16.14 -12.57
N LYS A 290 4.78 -17.05 -11.59
CA LYS A 290 5.33 -18.41 -11.69
C LYS A 290 4.86 -19.21 -10.49
N GLU A 291 4.98 -20.53 -10.56
CA GLU A 291 4.73 -21.40 -9.41
C GLU A 291 5.88 -21.30 -8.39
N PHE A 292 5.62 -20.65 -7.27
CA PHE A 292 6.47 -20.61 -6.08
C PHE A 292 6.10 -21.79 -5.15
N GLN A 293 7.11 -22.38 -4.52
CA GLN A 293 6.93 -23.48 -3.57
C GLN A 293 6.16 -23.03 -2.32
N ASP A 294 6.50 -21.86 -1.79
CA ASP A 294 5.90 -21.29 -0.60
C ASP A 294 6.07 -19.76 -0.54
N TRP A 295 5.57 -19.16 0.55
CA TRP A 295 5.74 -17.75 0.84
C TRP A 295 7.21 -17.33 0.98
N SER A 296 8.06 -18.20 1.53
CA SER A 296 9.48 -17.91 1.72
C SER A 296 10.19 -17.72 0.37
N GLU A 297 9.88 -18.54 -0.63
CA GLU A 297 10.44 -18.38 -1.98
C GLU A 297 9.95 -17.10 -2.67
N LEU A 298 8.66 -16.78 -2.54
CA LEU A 298 8.09 -15.54 -3.07
C LEU A 298 8.77 -14.31 -2.43
N TYR A 299 8.86 -14.30 -1.10
CA TYR A 299 9.45 -13.20 -0.35
C TYR A 299 10.95 -13.02 -0.66
N ALA A 300 11.71 -14.12 -0.70
CA ALA A 300 13.12 -14.10 -1.10
C ALA A 300 13.31 -13.58 -2.54
N THR A 301 12.43 -13.95 -3.46
CA THR A 301 12.49 -13.49 -4.85
C THR A 301 12.33 -11.96 -4.92
N TRP A 302 11.36 -11.40 -4.19
CA TRP A 302 11.19 -9.95 -4.11
C TRP A 302 12.38 -9.26 -3.44
N LEU A 303 12.88 -9.79 -2.32
CA LEU A 303 14.08 -9.24 -1.65
C LEU A 303 15.29 -9.21 -2.58
N LYS A 304 15.55 -10.28 -3.33
CA LYS A 304 16.59 -10.30 -4.36
C LYS A 304 16.37 -9.21 -5.41
N SER A 305 15.13 -8.95 -5.78
CA SER A 305 14.76 -7.93 -6.78
C SER A 305 15.12 -6.52 -6.34
N ASN A 306 14.92 -6.21 -5.06
CA ASN A 306 15.30 -4.92 -4.47
C ASN A 306 16.80 -4.64 -4.54
N TYR A 307 17.63 -5.68 -4.48
CA TYR A 307 19.08 -5.55 -4.60
C TYR A 307 19.54 -5.54 -6.06
N LYS A 308 19.14 -6.55 -6.83
CA LYS A 308 19.64 -6.79 -8.18
C LYS A 308 19.21 -5.73 -9.18
N ASN A 309 18.00 -5.18 -9.05
CA ASN A 309 17.47 -4.17 -9.96
C ASN A 309 17.53 -4.57 -11.45
N ASP A 310 17.42 -5.87 -11.75
CA ASP A 310 17.54 -6.35 -13.13
C ASP A 310 16.47 -5.71 -14.03
N SER A 311 16.89 -5.32 -15.24
CA SER A 311 15.98 -4.79 -16.26
C SER A 311 15.14 -5.87 -16.96
N LYS A 312 15.43 -7.16 -16.69
CA LYS A 312 14.76 -8.32 -17.28
C LYS A 312 14.64 -9.45 -16.25
N GLY A 313 13.70 -10.34 -16.47
CA GLY A 313 13.41 -11.43 -15.53
C GLY A 313 12.73 -10.91 -14.26
N ILE A 314 12.66 -11.77 -13.23
CA ILE A 314 11.90 -11.50 -12.00
C ILE A 314 12.72 -10.78 -10.92
N TYR A 315 14.05 -10.73 -11.04
CA TYR A 315 14.96 -10.18 -10.02
C TYR A 315 15.21 -8.67 -10.18
N GLY A 316 14.15 -7.90 -10.42
CA GLY A 316 14.23 -6.45 -10.51
C GLY A 316 12.90 -5.81 -10.85
N TYR A 317 12.93 -4.52 -11.22
CA TYR A 317 11.75 -3.73 -11.55
C TYR A 317 11.63 -3.40 -13.03
N LYS A 318 12.22 -4.24 -13.90
CA LYS A 318 12.19 -4.06 -15.37
C LYS A 318 12.74 -2.69 -15.83
N GLY A 319 13.61 -2.07 -15.03
CA GLY A 319 14.15 -0.73 -15.27
C GLY A 319 13.16 0.43 -15.01
N LEU A 320 11.97 0.16 -14.47
CA LEU A 320 10.93 1.17 -14.22
C LEU A 320 11.26 2.04 -12.99
N ILE A 321 11.88 1.43 -11.98
CA ILE A 321 12.40 2.10 -10.79
C ILE A 321 13.75 1.51 -10.40
N THR A 322 14.46 2.20 -9.52
CA THR A 322 15.71 1.70 -8.92
C THR A 322 15.61 1.79 -7.40
N THR A 323 15.79 0.65 -6.75
CA THR A 323 15.87 0.50 -5.30
C THR A 323 17.32 0.45 -4.85
N LYS A 324 17.61 1.00 -3.67
CA LYS A 324 18.96 1.12 -3.09
C LYS A 324 18.96 0.60 -1.65
N PRO A 325 18.76 -0.71 -1.43
CA PRO A 325 18.81 -1.26 -0.08
C PRO A 325 20.17 -0.98 0.57
N LYS A 326 20.17 -0.52 1.82
CA LYS A 326 21.40 -0.32 2.59
C LYS A 326 21.95 -1.66 3.05
N ILE A 327 23.26 -1.84 2.90
CA ILE A 327 23.98 -3.07 3.23
C ILE A 327 24.71 -2.86 4.55
N ILE A 328 24.53 -3.78 5.50
CA ILE A 328 25.24 -3.80 6.77
C ILE A 328 26.62 -4.44 6.55
N THR A 329 27.67 -3.66 6.81
CA THR A 329 29.09 -4.08 6.67
C THR A 329 29.85 -4.08 8.00
N THR A 330 29.16 -3.77 9.10
CA THR A 330 29.73 -3.70 10.45
C THR A 330 29.08 -4.72 11.36
N GLN A 331 29.73 -5.03 12.49
CA GLN A 331 29.16 -5.93 13.49
C GLN A 331 27.81 -5.41 13.98
N TYR A 332 26.79 -6.26 13.96
CA TYR A 332 25.45 -5.89 14.41
C TYR A 332 24.70 -7.11 14.93
N ASN A 333 24.06 -6.97 16.09
CA ASN A 333 23.11 -7.95 16.61
C ASN A 333 21.71 -7.48 16.22
N CYS A 334 21.06 -8.23 15.34
CA CYS A 334 19.76 -7.87 14.78
C CYS A 334 18.68 -8.78 15.39
N PRO A 335 17.71 -8.25 16.15
CA PRO A 335 16.44 -8.94 16.33
C PRO A 335 15.74 -9.00 14.96
N MET A 336 15.26 -10.18 14.61
CA MET A 336 14.60 -10.49 13.34
C MET A 336 13.17 -10.89 13.66
N ALA A 337 12.29 -9.89 13.73
CA ALA A 337 10.86 -10.09 13.90
C ALA A 337 10.25 -10.86 12.72
N PRO A 338 9.02 -11.40 12.84
CA PRO A 338 8.29 -11.97 11.71
C PRO A 338 8.29 -11.02 10.49
N GLY A 339 8.73 -11.55 9.34
CA GLY A 339 8.90 -10.83 8.09
C GLY A 339 10.13 -9.94 7.98
N SER A 340 10.99 -9.86 9.00
CA SER A 340 12.21 -9.04 8.93
C SER A 340 13.15 -9.50 7.84
N ALA A 341 13.86 -8.55 7.21
CA ALA A 341 14.89 -8.83 6.22
C ALA A 341 16.01 -7.79 6.29
N ILE A 342 17.27 -8.22 6.22
CA ILE A 342 18.43 -7.32 6.18
C ILE A 342 19.41 -7.73 5.08
N TYR A 343 20.06 -6.74 4.47
CA TYR A 343 21.14 -6.97 3.52
C TYR A 343 22.47 -6.86 4.25
N VAL A 344 23.30 -7.89 4.13
CA VAL A 344 24.58 -8.00 4.84
C VAL A 344 25.67 -8.31 3.84
N LYS A 345 26.85 -7.76 4.08
CA LYS A 345 28.08 -8.16 3.39
C LYS A 345 29.04 -8.74 4.41
N GLY A 346 29.55 -9.94 4.14
CA GLY A 346 30.38 -10.71 5.07
C GLY A 346 29.60 -11.80 5.82
N ASP A 347 30.26 -12.34 6.84
CA ASP A 347 29.76 -13.48 7.61
C ASP A 347 28.59 -13.11 8.53
N PHE A 348 27.69 -14.06 8.75
CA PHE A 348 26.62 -13.96 9.72
C PHE A 348 26.34 -15.32 10.35
N MET A 349 25.83 -15.32 11.57
CA MET A 349 25.48 -16.53 12.31
C MET A 349 24.15 -16.38 13.04
N SER A 350 23.41 -17.47 13.08
CA SER A 350 22.23 -17.64 13.92
C SER A 350 22.13 -19.10 14.35
N ASP A 351 21.69 -19.33 15.59
CA ASP A 351 21.30 -20.65 16.08
C ASP A 351 19.86 -21.02 15.65
N ASP A 352 19.12 -20.07 15.07
CA ASP A 352 17.74 -20.25 14.65
C ASP A 352 17.64 -20.80 13.22
N LYS A 353 17.24 -22.08 13.12
CA LYS A 353 17.04 -22.79 11.85
C LYS A 353 15.87 -22.28 11.01
N LEU A 354 15.08 -21.32 11.49
CA LEU A 354 13.94 -20.75 10.75
C LEU A 354 14.31 -19.45 10.03
N LEU A 355 15.45 -18.82 10.35
CA LEU A 355 16.03 -17.82 9.47
C LEU A 355 16.46 -18.45 8.14
N ARG A 356 16.33 -17.66 7.09
CA ARG A 356 16.70 -18.03 5.73
C ARG A 356 17.64 -16.98 5.17
N TYR A 357 18.38 -17.34 4.15
CA TYR A 357 19.19 -16.38 3.41
C TYR A 357 19.16 -16.68 1.92
N ALA A 358 19.43 -15.66 1.13
CA ALA A 358 19.68 -15.78 -0.30
C ALA A 358 20.97 -15.05 -0.65
N GLU A 359 21.81 -15.70 -1.46
CA GLU A 359 23.03 -15.10 -1.99
C GLU A 359 22.72 -14.07 -3.08
N LEU A 360 23.38 -12.93 -2.97
CA LEU A 360 23.26 -11.79 -3.89
C LEU A 360 24.55 -11.55 -4.69
N GLY A 361 25.61 -12.31 -4.43
CA GLY A 361 26.93 -12.15 -5.06
C GLY A 361 27.82 -11.16 -4.33
N ASP A 362 29.11 -11.16 -4.65
CA ASP A 362 30.14 -10.29 -4.04
C ASP A 362 30.12 -10.32 -2.50
N ASP A 363 29.99 -11.54 -1.95
CA ASP A 363 29.90 -11.79 -0.51
C ASP A 363 28.75 -11.03 0.18
N THR A 364 27.69 -10.75 -0.60
CA THR A 364 26.48 -10.08 -0.12
C THR A 364 25.31 -11.05 -0.08
N TYR A 365 24.53 -10.96 0.99
CA TYR A 365 23.38 -11.81 1.25
C TYR A 365 22.20 -10.96 1.70
N VAL A 366 20.99 -11.48 1.49
CA VAL A 366 19.82 -11.05 2.26
C VAL A 366 19.48 -12.16 3.24
N VAL A 367 19.41 -11.82 4.52
CA VAL A 367 18.97 -12.74 5.60
C VAL A 367 17.60 -12.29 6.04
N TYR A 368 16.66 -13.22 6.16
CA TYR A 368 15.26 -12.89 6.42
C TYR A 368 14.55 -13.93 7.29
N ASN A 369 13.51 -13.47 7.99
CA ASN A 369 12.58 -14.28 8.75
C ASN A 369 11.29 -14.44 7.92
N PRO A 370 11.01 -15.61 7.33
CA PRO A 370 9.82 -15.81 6.49
C PRO A 370 8.52 -15.92 7.30
N ASP A 371 8.58 -15.92 8.63
CA ASP A 371 7.40 -16.03 9.48
C ASP A 371 6.46 -14.84 9.26
N VAL A 372 5.18 -15.13 9.10
CA VAL A 372 4.11 -14.14 8.90
C VAL A 372 3.26 -13.93 10.16
N ASN A 373 3.44 -14.79 11.17
CA ASN A 373 2.72 -14.66 12.43
C ASN A 373 3.35 -13.53 13.26
N THR A 374 2.72 -12.35 13.26
CA THR A 374 3.23 -11.14 13.94
C THR A 374 3.26 -11.24 15.48
N LYS A 375 2.66 -12.29 16.06
CA LYS A 375 2.77 -12.64 17.50
C LYS A 375 3.88 -13.65 17.78
N GLY A 376 4.62 -14.06 16.76
CA GLY A 376 5.80 -14.91 16.85
C GLY A 376 6.93 -14.25 17.64
N LYS A 377 7.87 -15.07 18.12
CA LYS A 377 9.06 -14.56 18.82
C LYS A 377 10.06 -14.00 17.82
N ASP A 378 10.72 -12.90 18.20
CA ASP A 378 11.90 -12.42 17.50
C ASP A 378 12.98 -13.50 17.48
N ARG A 379 13.64 -13.61 16.33
CA ARG A 379 14.82 -14.46 16.12
C ARG A 379 16.07 -13.59 16.23
N TYR A 380 17.23 -14.17 16.51
CA TYR A 380 18.46 -13.40 16.67
C TYR A 380 19.49 -13.74 15.59
N LEU A 381 20.07 -12.70 15.00
CA LEU A 381 21.11 -12.79 13.99
C LEU A 381 22.31 -11.94 14.43
N ILE A 382 23.50 -12.54 14.40
CA ILE A 382 24.76 -11.84 14.63
C ILE A 382 25.44 -11.69 13.28
N VAL A 383 25.69 -10.45 12.87
CA VAL A 383 26.28 -10.09 11.57
C VAL A 383 27.71 -9.60 11.80
N ASN A 384 28.61 -9.90 10.86
CA ASN A 384 30.01 -9.45 10.82
C ASN A 384 30.73 -9.69 12.16
N SER A 385 30.49 -10.84 12.77
CA SER A 385 31.27 -11.29 13.92
C SER A 385 32.65 -11.70 13.43
N TYR A 386 33.68 -11.02 13.93
CA TYR A 386 35.05 -11.52 13.84
C TYR A 386 35.18 -12.76 14.73
N PHE A 387 34.63 -13.89 14.32
CA PHE A 387 35.08 -15.18 14.85
C PHE A 387 36.38 -15.56 14.13
N TYR A 388 37.43 -14.80 14.43
CA TYR A 388 38.78 -15.34 14.31
C TYR A 388 38.87 -16.51 15.29
N GLY A 389 39.23 -17.67 14.75
CA GLY A 389 39.30 -18.93 15.46
C GLY A 389 40.13 -18.84 16.75
N TYR A 390 39.62 -19.55 17.75
CA TYR A 390 40.43 -20.30 18.70
C TYR A 390 39.94 -21.75 18.67
#